data_AF-A0A4R4SHG1-F1
#
_entry.id   AF-A0A4R4SHG1-F1
#
_cell.length_a   1.000
_cell.length_b   1.000
_cell.length_c   1.000
_cell.angle_alpha   90.00
_cell.angle_beta   90.00
_cell.angle_gamma   90.00
#
_symmetry.space_group_name_H-M   'P 1'
#
loop_
_entity.id
_entity.type
_entity.pdbx_description
1 polymer ?
#
loop_
_entity_poly.entity_id
_entity_poly.type
_entity_poly.pdbx_seq_one_letter_code
_entity_poly.pdbx_strand_id
1 'polypeptide(L)' 'MPGKLTRDEAIRLVTLIMRLDYADHAELNDWLDRLERDLDYPDISEMIFAVNPELTAAEVVDRASAYRPAELPEAAPGG' A
#
# COMPACT_ATOMS: atom_id res chain seq x y z
N MET A 1 13.17 12.30 12.15
CA MET A 1 12.61 11.14 11.43
C MET A 1 11.18 11.50 11.13
N PRO A 2 10.74 11.59 9.86
CA PRO A 2 9.33 11.83 9.59
C PRO A 2 8.55 10.69 10.25
N GLY A 3 7.60 11.05 11.11
CA GLY A 3 6.73 10.08 11.79
C GLY A 3 5.96 9.26 10.77
N LYS A 4 5.44 8.12 11.22
CA LYS A 4 4.54 7.26 10.43
C LYS A 4 3.48 8.12 9.74
N LEU A 5 3.20 7.91 8.45
CA LEU A 5 2.08 8.54 7.75
C LEU A 5 0.80 8.29 8.54
N THR A 6 0.05 9.35 8.80
CA THR A 6 -1.31 9.20 9.32
C THR A 6 -2.22 8.63 8.23
N ARG A 7 -3.34 8.01 8.64
CA ARG A 7 -4.33 7.46 7.70
C ARG A 7 -4.73 8.48 6.63
N ASP A 8 -5.01 9.71 7.03
CA ASP A 8 -5.38 10.79 6.10
C ASP A 8 -4.25 11.18 5.14
N GLU A 9 -3.00 11.15 5.58
CA GLU A 9 -1.86 11.39 4.68
C GLU A 9 -1.65 10.25 3.70
N ALA A 10 -1.78 8.99 4.14
CA ALA A 10 -1.72 7.83 3.27
C ALA A 10 -2.84 7.88 2.20
N ILE A 11 -4.06 8.24 2.60
CA ILE A 11 -5.21 8.39 1.68
C ILE A 11 -4.93 9.49 0.65
N ARG A 12 -4.39 10.63 1.09
CA ARG A 12 -4.00 11.71 0.15
C ARG A 12 -2.93 11.24 -0.83
N LEU A 13 -1.92 10.51 -0.37
CA LEU A 13 -0.85 10.01 -1.23
C LEU A 13 -1.39 9.04 -2.29
N VAL A 14 -2.20 8.06 -1.89
CA VAL A 14 -2.84 7.11 -2.81
C VAL A 14 -3.74 7.83 -3.81
N THR A 15 -4.46 8.87 -3.37
CA THR A 15 -5.29 9.69 -4.26
C THR A 15 -4.45 10.40 -5.32
N LEU A 16 -3.27 10.92 -4.98
CA LEU A 16 -2.36 11.55 -5.94
C LEU A 16 -1.83 10.53 -6.95
N ILE A 17 -1.45 9.33 -6.49
CA ILE A 17 -1.00 8.22 -7.35
C ILE A 17 -2.11 7.83 -8.35
N MET A 18 -3.34 7.64 -7.87
CA MET A 18 -4.49 7.29 -8.71
C MET A 18 -4.83 8.37 -9.74
N ARG A 19 -4.55 9.63 -9.41
CA ARG A 19 -4.73 10.77 -10.32
C ARG A 19 -3.56 10.95 -11.31
N LEU A 20 -2.52 10.13 -11.18
CA LEU A 20 -1.26 10.26 -11.93
C LEU A 20 -0.62 11.65 -11.72
N ASP A 21 -0.78 12.22 -10.52
CA ASP A 21 -0.36 13.58 -10.16
C ASP A 21 1.08 13.60 -9.60
N TYR A 22 1.97 12.81 -10.19
CA TYR A 22 3.39 12.74 -9.85
C TYR A 22 4.24 13.27 -11.02
N ALA A 23 5.38 13.86 -10.70
CA ALA A 23 6.28 14.45 -11.69
C ALA A 23 6.98 13.38 -12.55
N ASP A 24 7.38 12.27 -11.94
CA ASP A 24 8.11 11.19 -12.60
C ASP A 24 7.97 9.84 -11.88
N HIS A 25 8.52 8.79 -12.49
CA HIS A 25 8.47 7.42 -11.94
C HIS A 25 9.28 7.27 -10.65
N ALA A 26 10.31 8.08 -10.42
CA ALA A 26 11.09 8.02 -9.18
C ALA A 26 10.25 8.58 -8.02
N GLU A 27 9.56 9.71 -8.22
CA GLU A 27 8.62 10.25 -7.24
C GLU A 27 7.48 9.26 -6.93
N LEU A 28 6.93 8.61 -7.95
CA LEU A 28 5.95 7.52 -7.77
C LEU A 28 6.53 6.39 -6.91
N ASN A 29 7.75 5.95 -7.20
CA ASN A 29 8.40 4.87 -6.45
C ASN A 29 8.63 5.27 -4.98
N ASP A 30 9.12 6.48 -4.72
CA ASP A 30 9.28 7.03 -3.36
C ASP A 30 7.95 7.07 -2.59
N TRP A 31 6.85 7.39 -3.27
CA TRP A 31 5.52 7.42 -2.68
C TRP A 31 5.01 6.01 -2.33
N LEU A 32 5.23 5.05 -3.22
CA LEU A 32 4.88 3.64 -3.00
C LEU A 32 5.70 3.06 -1.84
N ASP A 33 7.04 3.18 -1.87
CA ASP A 33 7.95 2.72 -0.81
C ASP A 33 7.52 3.25 0.57
N ARG A 34 7.11 4.52 0.62
CA ARG A 34 6.64 5.13 1.86
C ARG A 34 5.34 4.51 2.34
N LEU A 35 4.38 4.31 1.45
CA LEU A 35 3.11 3.65 1.78
C LEU A 35 3.32 2.21 2.26
N GLU A 36 4.17 1.44 1.59
CA GLU A 36 4.47 0.04 1.96
C GLU A 36 5.07 -0.04 3.37
N ARG A 37 6.05 0.82 3.65
CA ARG A 37 6.69 0.89 4.97
C ARG A 37 5.73 1.36 6.07
N ASP A 38 4.83 2.30 5.76
CA ASP A 38 3.90 2.85 6.74
C ASP A 38 2.72 1.91 7.04
N LEU A 39 2.21 1.24 6.01
CA LEU A 39 1.05 0.34 6.06
C LEU A 39 1.44 -1.12 6.33
N ASP A 40 2.74 -1.44 6.34
CA ASP A 40 3.27 -2.81 6.51
C ASP A 40 2.74 -3.78 5.44
N TYR A 41 2.44 -3.25 4.24
CA TYR A 41 1.87 -4.00 3.12
C TYR A 41 2.88 -4.05 1.96
N PRO A 42 3.42 -5.23 1.62
CA PRO A 42 4.26 -5.38 0.44
C PRO A 42 3.43 -5.29 -0.84
N ASP A 43 3.97 -4.67 -1.89
CA ASP A 43 3.34 -4.58 -3.23
C ASP A 43 2.03 -3.78 -3.22
N ILE A 44 2.02 -2.59 -2.60
CA ILE A 44 0.82 -1.74 -2.59
C ILE A 44 0.46 -1.22 -3.99
N SER A 45 1.43 -1.16 -4.89
CA SER A 45 1.25 -0.82 -6.30
C SER A 45 0.27 -1.77 -6.99
N GLU A 46 0.38 -3.08 -6.76
CA GLU A 46 -0.55 -4.09 -7.28
C GLU A 46 -1.97 -3.84 -6.74
N MET A 47 -2.11 -3.41 -5.49
CA MET A 47 -3.43 -3.07 -4.94
C MET A 47 -4.05 -1.86 -5.63
N ILE A 48 -3.23 -0.87 -6.01
CA ILE A 48 -3.69 0.36 -6.66
C ILE A 48 -3.98 0.12 -8.15
N PHE A 49 -3.13 -0.63 -8.86
CA PHE A 49 -3.17 -0.75 -10.31
C PHE A 49 -3.82 -2.04 -10.83
N ALA A 50 -3.79 -3.15 -10.07
CA ALA A 50 -4.27 -4.46 -10.52
C ALA A 50 -5.67 -4.83 -9.99
N VAL A 51 -6.23 -4.08 -9.03
CA VAL A 51 -7.53 -4.40 -8.45
C VAL A 51 -8.68 -3.86 -9.29
N ASN A 52 -9.55 -4.76 -9.74
CA ASN A 52 -10.81 -4.45 -10.42
C ASN A 52 -12.01 -5.06 -9.66
N PRO A 53 -13.04 -4.27 -9.31
CA PRO A 53 -13.20 -2.82 -9.56
C PRO A 53 -12.18 -1.98 -8.79
N GLU A 54 -11.82 -0.82 -9.36
CA GLU A 54 -10.87 0.12 -8.74
C GLU A 54 -11.33 0.47 -7.32
N LEU A 55 -10.47 0.25 -6.33
CA LEU A 55 -10.72 0.62 -4.95
C LEU A 55 -10.59 2.13 -4.78
N THR A 56 -11.30 2.71 -3.82
CA THR A 56 -11.02 4.09 -3.43
C THR A 56 -9.72 4.18 -2.63
N ALA A 57 -9.06 5.34 -2.63
CA ALA A 57 -7.85 5.57 -1.83
C ALA A 57 -8.05 5.24 -0.33
N ALA A 58 -9.25 5.47 0.20
CA ALA A 58 -9.61 5.09 1.56
C ALA A 58 -9.62 3.57 1.75
N GLU A 59 -10.21 2.82 0.81
CA GLU A 59 -10.25 1.36 0.86
C GLU A 59 -8.88 0.72 0.69
N VAL A 60 -8.02 1.27 -0.17
CA VAL A 60 -6.63 0.81 -0.31
C VAL A 60 -5.91 0.91 1.02
N VAL A 61 -5.97 2.08 1.67
CA VAL A 61 -5.33 2.30 2.98
C VAL A 61 -5.95 1.43 4.07
N ASP A 62 -7.28 1.26 4.07
CA ASP A 62 -7.96 0.41 5.05
C ASP A 62 -7.55 -1.05 4.91
N ARG A 63 -7.53 -1.55 3.66
CA ARG A 63 -7.15 -2.94 3.35
C ARG A 63 -5.68 -3.21 3.61
N ALA A 64 -4.80 -2.29 3.22
CA ALA A 64 -3.37 -2.38 3.50
C ALA A 64 -3.09 -2.32 5.01
N SER A 65 -3.71 -1.39 5.74
CA SER A 65 -3.55 -1.31 7.20
C SER A 65 -4.21 -2.47 7.96
N ALA A 66 -5.26 -3.08 7.41
CA ALA A 66 -5.91 -4.26 7.96
C ALA A 66 -5.19 -5.56 7.57
N TYR A 67 -4.28 -5.50 6.59
CA TYR A 67 -3.46 -6.64 6.21
C TYR A 67 -2.55 -6.97 7.38
N ARG A 68 -2.86 -8.06 8.05
CA ARG A 68 -1.88 -8.80 8.81
C ARG A 68 -1.39 -9.90 7.89
N PRO A 69 -0.06 -10.08 7.71
CA PRO A 69 0.43 -11.34 7.17
C PRO A 69 -0.17 -12.41 8.07
N ALA A 70 -1.13 -13.15 7.54
CA ALA A 70 -1.62 -14.34 8.20
C ALA A 70 -0.35 -15.17 8.39
N GLU A 71 0.03 -15.42 9.64
CA GLU A 71 1.11 -16.32 9.99
C GLU A 71 0.89 -17.56 9.14
N LEU A 72 1.73 -17.75 8.12
CA LEU A 72 1.68 -18.94 7.29
C LEU A 72 1.70 -20.11 8.27
N PRO A 73 0.69 -21.00 8.29
CA PRO A 73 0.83 -22.21 9.08
C PRO A 73 2.09 -22.90 8.57
N GLU A 74 3.05 -22.99 9.49
CA GLU A 74 4.31 -23.70 9.41
C GLU A 74 4.19 -24.85 8.41
N ALA A 75 5.03 -24.80 7.37
CA ALA A 75 5.12 -25.84 6.37
C ALA A 75 5.06 -27.21 7.06
N ALA A 76 3.99 -27.96 6.79
CA ALA A 76 3.80 -29.29 7.32
C ALA A 76 5.08 -30.12 7.10
N PRO A 77 5.62 -30.83 8.11
CA PRO A 77 6.71 -31.75 7.88
C PRO A 77 6.16 -32.87 6.99
N GLY A 78 6.62 -32.90 5.74
CA GLY A 78 6.39 -34.04 4.86
C GLY A 78 7.01 -35.28 5.50
N GLY A 79 6.16 -36.24 5.86
CA GLY A 79 6.53 -37.55 6.38
C GLY A 79 6.96 -38.54 5.32
#